data_AF-A0A9D2SGJ1-F1
#
_entry.id   AF-A0A9D2SGJ1-F1
#
_cell.length_a   1.000
_cell.length_b   1.000
_cell.length_c   1.000
_cell.angle_alpha   90.00
_cell.angle_beta   90.00
_cell.angle_gamma   90.00
#
_symmetry.space_group_name_H-M   'P 1'
#
loop_
_entity.id
_entity.type
_entity.pdbx_description
1 polymer ?
#
loop_
_entity_poly.entity_id
_entity_poly.type
_entity_poly.pdbx_seq_one_letter_code
_entity_poly.pdbx_strand_id
1 'polypeptide(L)'
;MTRALFEQAPYLREELAWTPSGPRAEELRRLLAVLEQLPERLPDPKTRLIARKVLEYGAPIPWKQIVAELGYRWTVGKARYAYSRVCALCFSAQERGRTG
;
A
#
# COMPACT_ATOMS: atom_id res chain seq x y z
N MET A 1 2.68 4.46 -10.74
CA MET A 1 2.99 3.89 -9.41
C MET A 1 2.67 2.41 -9.47
N THR A 2 3.56 1.52 -9.05
CA THR A 2 3.34 0.08 -9.14
C THR A 2 2.79 -0.49 -7.83
N ARG A 3 2.11 -1.64 -7.92
CA ARG A 3 1.69 -2.40 -6.75
C ARG A 3 2.88 -2.79 -5.86
N ALA A 4 3.99 -3.21 -6.45
CA ALA A 4 5.18 -3.63 -5.71
C ALA A 4 5.76 -2.48 -4.87
N LEU A 5 5.84 -1.26 -5.43
CA LEU A 5 6.29 -0.08 -4.67
C LEU A 5 5.36 0.23 -3.50
N PHE A 6 4.05 0.11 -3.70
CA PHE A 6 3.06 0.30 -2.64
C PHE A 6 3.19 -0.74 -1.52
N GLU A 7 3.36 -2.00 -1.87
CA GLU A 7 3.58 -3.09 -0.93
C GLU A 7 4.95 -3.00 -0.22
N GLN A 8 5.92 -2.29 -0.76
CA GLN A 8 7.26 -2.10 -0.16
C GLN A 8 7.39 -0.82 0.66
N ALA A 9 6.29 -0.07 0.89
CA ALA A 9 6.37 1.21 1.59
C ALA A 9 7.15 1.18 2.93
N PRO A 10 6.99 0.16 3.81
CA PRO A 10 7.80 0.08 5.03
C PRO A 10 9.31 -0.05 4.76
N TYR A 11 9.70 -0.87 3.78
CA TYR A 11 11.10 -1.01 3.38
C TYR A 11 11.68 0.30 2.83
N LEU A 12 10.89 1.05 2.05
CA LEU A 12 11.31 2.36 1.55
C LEU A 12 11.50 3.38 2.69
N ARG A 13 10.69 3.30 3.76
CA ARG A 13 10.87 4.12 4.96
C ARG A 13 12.13 3.74 5.73
N GLU A 14 12.39 2.44 5.88
CA GLU A 14 13.63 1.94 6.48
C GLU A 14 14.85 2.40 5.68
N GLU A 15 14.82 2.26 4.35
CA GLU A 15 15.90 2.72 3.46
C GLU A 15 16.17 4.22 3.63
N LEU A 16 15.11 5.04 3.72
CA LEU A 16 15.23 6.48 3.96
C LEU A 16 15.80 6.78 5.35
N ALA A 17 15.47 5.98 6.36
CA ALA A 17 16.02 6.13 7.70
C ALA A 17 17.53 5.83 7.74
N TRP A 18 17.99 4.84 6.97
CA TRP A 18 19.41 4.49 6.83
C TRP A 18 20.19 5.44 5.91
N THR A 19 19.52 6.03 4.91
CA THR A 19 20.10 6.96 3.94
C THR A 19 19.32 8.29 3.95
N PRO A 20 19.50 9.14 4.98
CA PRO A 20 18.63 10.31 5.18
C PRO A 20 18.97 11.51 4.28
N SER A 21 20.10 11.49 3.56
CA SER A 21 20.56 12.62 2.74
C SER A 21 21.01 12.18 1.34
N GLY A 22 21.07 13.15 0.42
CA GLY A 22 21.47 12.93 -0.97
C GLY A 22 20.31 12.61 -1.92
N PRO A 23 20.61 12.41 -3.22
CA PRO A 23 19.59 12.28 -4.28
C PRO A 23 18.63 11.11 -4.05
N ARG A 24 19.14 9.99 -3.51
CA ARG A 24 18.32 8.82 -3.18
C ARG A 24 17.32 9.11 -2.08
N ALA A 25 17.72 9.83 -1.03
CA ALA A 25 16.83 10.21 0.05
C ALA A 25 15.69 11.12 -0.44
N GLU A 26 15.98 12.05 -1.36
CA GLU A 26 14.95 12.90 -1.99
C GLU A 26 14.00 12.09 -2.86
N GLU A 27 14.50 11.12 -3.62
CA GLU A 27 13.68 10.20 -4.40
C GLU A 27 12.74 9.40 -3.50
N LEU A 28 13.26 8.80 -2.43
CA LEU A 28 12.47 8.04 -1.46
C LEU A 28 11.39 8.91 -0.80
N ARG A 29 11.71 10.14 -0.39
CA ARG A 29 10.72 11.10 0.15
C ARG A 29 9.61 11.39 -0.86
N ARG A 30 9.96 11.65 -2.14
CA ARG A 30 8.97 11.89 -3.19
C ARG A 30 8.08 10.66 -3.41
N LEU A 31 8.66 9.46 -3.45
CA LEU A 31 7.91 8.22 -3.61
C LEU A 31 6.96 7.96 -2.44
N LEU A 32 7.46 8.05 -1.21
CA LEU A 32 6.68 7.86 0.01
C LEU A 32 5.53 8.86 0.12
N ALA A 33 5.77 10.15 -0.22
CA ALA A 33 4.71 11.16 -0.24
C ALA A 33 3.57 10.80 -1.20
N VAL A 34 3.88 10.28 -2.39
CA VAL A 34 2.85 9.82 -3.35
C VAL A 34 2.11 8.59 -2.82
N LEU A 35 2.83 7.64 -2.20
CA LEU A 35 2.24 6.44 -1.61
C LEU A 35 1.28 6.78 -0.46
N GLU A 36 1.67 7.70 0.42
CA GLU A 36 0.89 8.12 1.59
C GLU A 36 -0.38 8.89 1.23
N GLN A 37 -0.42 9.51 0.06
CA GLN A 37 -1.63 10.16 -0.46
C GLN A 37 -2.62 9.18 -1.12
N LEU A 38 -2.19 7.95 -1.44
CA LEU A 38 -3.03 6.99 -2.16
C LEU A 38 -4.35 6.67 -1.42
N PRO A 39 -4.37 6.44 -0.10
CA PRO A 39 -5.61 6.18 0.62
C PRO A 39 -6.65 7.29 0.49
N GLU A 40 -6.24 8.56 0.42
CA GLU A 40 -7.17 9.70 0.32
C GLU A 40 -7.90 9.76 -1.04
N ARG A 41 -7.28 9.18 -2.07
CA ARG A 41 -7.83 9.17 -3.43
C ARG A 41 -8.81 8.03 -3.67
N LEU A 42 -8.94 7.09 -2.74
CA LEU A 42 -9.83 5.94 -2.88
C LEU A 42 -11.30 6.34 -2.57
N PRO A 43 -12.28 5.77 -3.29
CA PRO A 43 -13.66 6.21 -3.20
C PRO A 43 -14.38 5.74 -1.94
N ASP A 44 -14.05 4.55 -1.41
CA ASP A 44 -14.78 3.94 -0.29
C ASP A 44 -13.94 3.83 0.99
N PRO A 45 -14.53 4.04 2.19
CA PRO A 45 -13.77 4.03 3.45
C PRO A 45 -13.04 2.72 3.76
N LYS A 46 -13.55 1.58 3.30
CA LYS A 46 -12.95 0.26 3.56
C LYS A 46 -11.66 0.10 2.78
N THR A 47 -11.62 0.52 1.51
CA THR A 47 -10.40 0.50 0.72
C THR A 47 -9.39 1.53 1.22
N ARG A 48 -9.81 2.73 1.66
CA ARG A 48 -8.90 3.70 2.33
C ARG A 48 -8.20 3.07 3.52
N LEU A 49 -8.98 2.43 4.39
CA LEU A 49 -8.47 1.80 5.61
C LEU A 49 -7.48 0.67 5.30
N ILE A 50 -7.84 -0.22 4.37
CA ILE A 50 -6.94 -1.31 3.97
C ILE A 50 -5.69 -0.79 3.28
N ALA A 51 -5.80 0.24 2.44
CA ALA A 51 -4.63 0.85 1.83
C ALA A 51 -3.66 1.41 2.89
N ARG A 52 -4.18 2.10 3.92
CA ARG A 52 -3.35 2.57 5.05
C ARG A 52 -2.67 1.41 5.77
N LYS A 53 -3.40 0.31 6.05
CA LYS A 53 -2.81 -0.88 6.69
C LYS A 53 -1.77 -1.57 5.84
N VAL A 54 -1.91 -1.59 4.51
CA VAL A 54 -0.85 -2.12 3.64
C VAL A 54 0.37 -1.21 3.61
N LEU A 55 0.21 0.12 3.66
CA LEU A 55 1.33 1.04 3.79
C LEU A 55 2.05 0.92 5.13
N GLU A 56 1.35 0.52 6.19
CA GLU A 56 1.90 0.29 7.53
C GLU A 56 2.70 -1.03 7.58
N TYR A 57 2.14 -2.11 7.03
CA TYR A 57 2.69 -3.46 7.18
C TYR A 57 3.56 -3.96 6.03
N GLY A 58 3.28 -3.51 4.80
CA GLY A 58 3.99 -3.95 3.60
C GLY A 58 3.79 -5.44 3.25
N ALA A 59 4.56 -5.91 2.27
CA ALA A 59 4.60 -7.30 1.85
C ALA A 59 5.71 -8.09 2.58
N PRO A 60 5.46 -9.36 2.96
CA PRO A 60 4.18 -10.08 2.83
C PRO A 60 3.10 -9.53 3.76
N ILE A 61 1.89 -9.29 3.22
CA ILE A 61 0.83 -8.59 3.97
C ILE A 61 0.27 -9.49 5.08
N PRO A 62 0.40 -9.12 6.37
CA PRO A 62 0.02 -9.95 7.51
C PRO A 62 -1.48 -9.83 7.79
N TRP A 63 -2.31 -10.38 6.89
CA TRP A 63 -3.76 -10.23 6.95
C TRP A 63 -4.39 -10.58 8.30
N LYS A 64 -3.88 -11.62 8.99
CA LYS A 64 -4.39 -12.04 10.30
C LYS A 64 -4.18 -10.97 11.37
N GLN A 65 -3.03 -10.31 11.36
CA GLN A 65 -2.71 -9.23 12.28
C GLN A 65 -3.56 -7.99 11.97
N ILE A 66 -3.62 -7.60 10.70
CA ILE A 66 -4.46 -6.47 10.26
C ILE A 66 -5.91 -6.66 10.71
N VAL A 67 -6.53 -7.83 10.48
CA VAL A 67 -7.94 -8.02 10.88
C VAL A 67 -8.12 -8.10 12.39
N ALA A 68 -7.12 -8.57 13.14
CA ALA A 68 -7.15 -8.56 14.60
C ALA A 68 -7.20 -7.11 15.14
N GLU A 69 -6.41 -6.20 14.57
CA GLU A 69 -6.44 -4.78 14.92
C GLU A 69 -7.72 -4.07 14.50
N LEU A 70 -8.27 -4.41 13.34
CA LEU A 70 -9.50 -3.81 12.83
C LEU A 70 -10.77 -4.32 13.55
N GLY A 71 -10.64 -5.39 14.33
CA GLY A 71 -11.69 -5.94 15.19
C GLY A 71 -12.76 -6.77 14.46
N TYR A 72 -13.77 -7.18 15.23
CA TYR A 72 -14.74 -8.24 14.89
C TYR A 72 -15.55 -8.05 13.59
N ARG A 73 -15.56 -6.85 13.00
CA ARG A 73 -16.28 -6.58 11.73
C ARG A 73 -15.48 -7.01 10.49
N TRP A 74 -14.18 -7.25 10.65
CA TRP A 74 -13.26 -7.63 9.58
C TRP A 74 -12.94 -9.11 9.60
N THR A 75 -12.97 -9.71 8.41
CA THR A 75 -12.46 -11.05 8.16
C THR A 75 -11.31 -10.96 7.17
N VAL A 76 -10.43 -11.95 7.13
CA VAL A 76 -9.34 -12.01 6.14
C VAL A 76 -9.89 -11.91 4.72
N GLY A 77 -11.04 -12.54 4.44
CA GLY A 77 -11.71 -12.45 3.14
C GLY A 77 -12.14 -11.02 2.79
N LYS A 78 -12.75 -10.30 3.74
CA LYS A 78 -13.14 -8.88 3.54
C LYS A 78 -11.91 -7.98 3.32
N ALA A 79 -10.84 -8.19 4.08
CA ALA A 79 -9.59 -7.45 3.93
C ALA A 79 -8.95 -7.67 2.56
N ARG A 80 -8.84 -8.94 2.12
CA ARG A 80 -8.33 -9.29 0.79
C ARG A 80 -9.21 -8.76 -0.34
N TYR A 81 -10.53 -8.80 -0.20
CA TYR A 81 -11.44 -8.24 -1.18
C TYR A 81 -11.27 -6.72 -1.31
N ALA A 82 -11.24 -6.00 -0.19
CA ALA A 82 -10.95 -4.58 -0.18
C ALA A 82 -9.56 -4.28 -0.76
N TYR A 83 -8.55 -5.11 -0.48
CA TYR A 83 -7.23 -4.95 -1.10
C TYR A 83 -7.24 -5.15 -2.61
N SER A 84 -7.93 -6.18 -3.12
CA SER A 84 -8.13 -6.38 -4.55
C SER A 84 -8.76 -5.17 -5.22
N ARG A 85 -9.73 -4.52 -4.55
CA ARG A 85 -10.33 -3.25 -4.99
C ARG A 85 -9.31 -2.11 -5.02
N VAL A 86 -8.44 -1.98 -4.01
CA VAL A 86 -7.32 -1.02 -4.04
C VAL A 86 -6.45 -1.28 -5.28
N CYS A 87 -6.06 -2.53 -5.52
CA CYS A 87 -5.22 -2.87 -6.68
C CYS A 87 -5.91 -2.51 -8.00
N ALA A 88 -7.18 -2.86 -8.15
CA ALA A 88 -7.94 -2.57 -9.35
C ALA A 88 -8.08 -1.05 -9.61
N LEU A 89 -8.27 -0.25 -8.57
CA LEU A 89 -8.45 1.19 -8.71
C LEU A 89 -7.14 1.94 -8.94
N CYS A 90 -6.05 1.49 -8.31
CA CYS A 90 -4.78 2.22 -8.31
C CYS A 90 -3.76 1.70 -9.33
N PHE A 91 -3.84 0.42 -9.73
CA PHE A 91 -2.75 -0.25 -10.46
C PHE A 91 -3.20 -1.01 -11.72
N SER A 92 -4.51 -1.12 -12.00
CA SER A 92 -5.04 -1.95 -13.11
C SER A 92 -4.64 -1.50 -14.52
N ALA A 93 -4.37 -0.21 -14.73
CA ALA A 93 -3.87 0.29 -16.03
C ALA A 93 -2.48 -0.27 -16.36
N GLN A 94 -1.70 -0.68 -15.34
CA GLN A 94 -0.35 -1.21 -15.51
C GLN A 94 -0.31 -2.73 -15.70
N GLU A 95 -1.36 -3.47 -15.31
CA GLU A 95 -1.42 -4.93 -15.45
C GLU A 95 -1.97 -5.39 -16.82
N ARG A 96 -2.76 -4.54 -17.52
CA ARG A 96 -3.26 -4.83 -18.88
C ARG A 96 -2.20 -4.72 -19.98
N GLY A 97 -1.05 -4.09 -19.71
CA GLY A 97 0.10 -4.08 -20.63
C GLY A 97 0.98 -5.32 -20.56
N ARG A 98 0.65 -6.29 -19.68
CA ARG A 98 1.44 -7.51 -19.45
C ARG A 98 0.73 -8.80 -19.84
N THR A 99 -0.46 -8.69 -20.41
CA THR A 99 -1.16 -9.74 -21.14
C THR A 99 -1.31 -9.27 -22.57
N GLY A 100 -0.31 -9.61 -23.39
CA GLY A 100 -0.50 -9.71 -24.84
C GLY A 100 -1.42 -10.86 -25.17
#